data_AF-A0A840BJ83-F1
#
_entry.id   AF-A0A840BJ83-F1
#
_cell.length_a   1.000
_cell.length_b   1.000
_cell.length_c   1.000
_cell.angle_alpha   90.00
_cell.angle_beta   90.00
_cell.angle_gamma   90.00
#
_symmetry.space_group_name_H-M   'P 1'
#
loop_
_entity.id
_entity.type
_entity.pdbx_description
1 polymer ?
#
loop_
_entity_poly.entity_id
_entity_poly.type
_entity_poly.pdbx_seq_one_letter_code
_entity_poly.pdbx_strand_id
1 'polypeptide(L)'
;MASVYAQSATNLGGSCSEFEQTVYINATGWNDPDPKKRGGAFQAGKGLGDGVCSALSAMYLGSRADWSVFKNAIVSPGGLAHIRGLQNLNIHAGNIGSFNFDNISQVYQDVMRLFGVSFSGQQRTAQNSEAAEGAIGMVRQDGLYYFSFWGPFGGHTVALAKKGDAYKAFDPNFGDATLPDAAAFSRFVSWWIPSYYPGINRWFVQRYFS
;
A
#
# COMPACT_ATOMS: atom_id res chain seq x y z
N MET A 1 3.38 12.90 -19.95
CA MET A 1 3.89 11.59 -20.39
C MET A 1 3.56 10.60 -19.30
N ALA A 2 3.04 9.42 -19.64
CA ALA A 2 2.75 8.38 -18.64
C ALA A 2 4.05 7.90 -17.96
N SER A 3 4.00 7.61 -16.66
CA SER A 3 5.10 7.00 -15.92
C SER A 3 5.49 5.64 -16.48
N VAL A 4 6.73 5.20 -16.20
CA VAL A 4 7.21 3.86 -16.61
C VAL A 4 6.35 2.75 -15.99
N TYR A 5 5.83 2.96 -14.78
CA TYR A 5 4.86 2.08 -14.12
C TYR A 5 3.59 1.92 -14.95
N ALA A 6 2.96 3.04 -15.35
CA ALA A 6 1.75 3.04 -16.16
C ALA A 6 1.98 2.43 -17.56
N GLN A 7 3.12 2.75 -18.19
CA GLN A 7 3.53 2.17 -19.48
C GLN A 7 3.69 0.65 -19.38
N SER A 8 4.33 0.14 -18.32
CA SER A 8 4.54 -1.29 -18.11
C SER A 8 3.21 -2.05 -17.99
N ALA A 9 2.24 -1.52 -17.23
CA ALA A 9 0.89 -2.11 -17.15
C ALA A 9 0.21 -2.12 -18.53
N THR A 10 0.32 -1.03 -19.28
CA THR A 10 -0.30 -0.88 -20.62
C THR A 10 0.32 -1.84 -21.64
N ASN A 11 1.64 -2.00 -21.62
CA ASN A 11 2.38 -2.93 -22.49
C ASN A 11 2.02 -4.40 -22.24
N LEU A 12 1.46 -4.71 -21.06
CA LEU A 12 0.96 -6.03 -20.69
C LEU A 12 -0.55 -6.19 -20.94
N GLY A 13 -1.17 -5.28 -21.71
CA GLY A 13 -2.60 -5.30 -22.03
C GLY A 13 -3.50 -4.79 -20.91
N GLY A 14 -2.92 -4.16 -19.89
CA GLY A 14 -3.62 -3.58 -18.76
C GLY A 14 -3.95 -2.09 -18.93
N SER A 15 -4.29 -1.47 -17.81
CA SER A 15 -4.53 -0.02 -17.69
C SER A 15 -3.93 0.51 -16.40
N CYS A 16 -3.69 1.82 -16.30
CA CYS A 16 -3.19 2.43 -15.07
C CYS A 16 -3.89 3.76 -14.81
N SER A 17 -4.24 4.00 -13.55
CA SER A 17 -4.58 5.34 -13.05
C SER A 17 -3.42 5.85 -12.21
N GLU A 18 -2.77 6.93 -12.65
CA GLU A 18 -1.56 7.45 -12.00
C GLU A 18 -1.87 8.11 -10.65
N PHE A 19 -0.94 7.94 -9.71
CA PHE A 19 -0.98 8.54 -8.39
C PHE A 19 0.45 8.76 -7.88
N GLU A 20 0.66 9.82 -7.11
CA GLU A 20 1.95 10.06 -6.47
C GLU A 20 1.74 10.57 -5.05
N GLN A 21 2.16 9.77 -4.08
CA GLN A 21 2.03 10.06 -2.65
C GLN A 21 2.65 11.40 -2.29
N THR A 22 3.81 11.76 -2.87
CA THR A 22 4.46 13.04 -2.62
C THR A 22 3.57 14.21 -3.02
N VAL A 23 2.94 14.14 -4.20
CA VAL A 23 1.99 15.16 -4.66
C VAL A 23 0.78 15.24 -3.73
N TYR A 24 0.26 14.09 -3.30
CA TYR A 24 -0.85 14.02 -2.35
C TYR A 24 -0.51 14.64 -0.98
N ILE A 25 0.67 14.33 -0.42
CA ILE A 25 1.16 14.91 0.84
C ILE A 25 1.32 16.44 0.72
N ASN A 26 1.85 16.91 -0.40
CA ASN A 26 2.03 18.34 -0.66
C ASN A 26 0.68 19.05 -0.76
N ALA A 27 -0.27 18.48 -1.51
CA ALA A 27 -1.61 19.04 -1.70
C ALA A 27 -2.42 19.11 -0.39
N THR A 28 -2.15 18.24 0.56
CA THR A 28 -2.80 18.21 1.89
C THR A 28 -2.09 19.07 2.93
N GLY A 29 -0.94 19.68 2.60
CA GLY A 29 -0.14 20.50 3.52
C GLY A 29 0.52 19.71 4.64
N TRP A 30 0.57 18.37 4.55
CA TRP A 30 1.12 17.54 5.62
C TRP A 30 2.65 17.54 5.67
N ASN A 31 3.30 18.10 4.65
CA ASN A 31 4.73 18.33 4.62
C ASN A 31 5.17 19.67 5.21
N ASP A 32 4.26 20.49 5.75
CA ASP A 32 4.60 21.83 6.23
C ASP A 32 5.75 21.74 7.28
N PRO A 33 6.80 22.57 7.20
CA PRO A 33 7.88 22.56 8.17
C PRO A 33 7.39 22.83 9.60
N ASP A 34 6.30 23.58 9.79
CA ASP A 34 5.62 23.80 11.06
C ASP A 34 4.60 22.68 11.34
N PRO A 35 4.83 21.79 12.33
CA PRO A 35 3.91 20.70 12.66
C PRO A 35 2.49 21.17 13.01
N LYS A 36 2.33 22.41 13.51
CA LYS A 36 1.01 22.98 13.82
C LYS A 36 0.16 23.22 12.58
N LYS A 37 0.79 23.39 11.41
CA LYS A 37 0.12 23.61 10.13
C LYS A 37 -0.23 22.32 9.39
N ARG A 38 0.28 21.17 9.84
CA ARG A 38 0.01 19.85 9.23
C ARG A 38 -1.38 19.29 9.52
N GLY A 39 -2.24 20.03 10.22
CA GLY A 39 -3.60 19.59 10.54
C GLY A 39 -3.65 18.26 11.30
N GLY A 40 -2.65 17.98 12.15
CA GLY A 40 -2.56 16.74 12.92
C GLY A 40 -1.86 15.57 12.22
N ALA A 41 -1.29 15.75 11.02
CA ALA A 41 -0.39 14.76 10.43
C ALA A 41 1.01 14.83 11.06
N PHE A 42 1.72 13.70 11.14
CA PHE A 42 3.11 13.62 11.64
C PHE A 42 3.33 14.21 13.05
N GLN A 43 2.39 14.01 13.99
CA GLN A 43 2.51 14.68 15.31
C GLN A 43 3.68 14.17 16.17
N ALA A 44 4.19 12.97 15.92
CA ALA A 44 5.25 12.34 16.71
C ALA A 44 6.60 12.19 15.97
N GLY A 45 6.81 12.82 14.81
CA GLY A 45 8.01 12.60 13.99
C GLY A 45 8.40 13.72 13.02
N LYS A 46 9.64 13.64 12.50
CA LYS A 46 10.19 14.53 11.46
C LYS A 46 10.25 13.79 10.12
N GLY A 47 9.67 14.38 9.07
CA GLY A 47 9.93 13.98 7.68
C GLY A 47 8.68 13.62 6.88
N LEU A 48 8.82 13.75 5.57
CA LEU A 48 7.85 13.35 4.55
C LEU A 48 7.69 11.82 4.53
N GLY A 49 6.50 11.30 4.82
CA GLY A 49 6.08 10.00 4.29
C GLY A 49 5.99 8.80 5.24
N ASP A 50 6.44 8.90 6.50
CA ASP A 50 6.34 7.79 7.46
C ASP A 50 4.87 7.37 7.69
N GLY A 51 4.54 6.16 7.21
CA GLY A 51 3.23 5.53 7.41
C GLY A 51 2.14 5.93 6.42
N VAL A 52 2.36 6.92 5.55
CA VAL A 52 1.34 7.37 4.58
C VAL A 52 1.05 6.27 3.55
N CYS A 53 2.08 5.55 3.08
CA CYS A 53 1.93 4.47 2.11
C CYS A 53 1.06 3.33 2.65
N SER A 54 1.19 3.05 3.94
CA SER A 54 0.40 2.06 4.67
C SER A 54 -1.06 2.50 4.78
N ALA A 55 -1.31 3.75 5.15
CA ALA A 55 -2.66 4.29 5.26
C ALA A 55 -3.38 4.40 3.92
N LEU A 56 -2.68 4.85 2.86
CA LEU A 56 -3.23 4.91 1.50
C LEU A 56 -3.55 3.51 0.97
N SER A 57 -2.64 2.55 1.15
CA SER A 57 -2.89 1.16 0.74
C SER A 57 -4.06 0.54 1.50
N ALA A 58 -4.17 0.78 2.81
CA ALA A 58 -5.29 0.33 3.62
C ALA A 58 -6.62 0.94 3.14
N MET A 59 -6.65 2.25 2.85
CA MET A 59 -7.84 2.91 2.30
C MET A 59 -8.20 2.42 0.91
N TYR A 60 -7.22 2.13 0.05
CA TYR A 60 -7.46 1.55 -1.27
C TYR A 60 -8.12 0.17 -1.14
N LEU A 61 -7.64 -0.69 -0.23
CA LEU A 61 -8.31 -1.96 0.06
C LEU A 61 -9.68 -1.77 0.73
N GLY A 62 -9.83 -0.78 1.61
CA GLY A 62 -11.11 -0.37 2.18
C GLY A 62 -12.14 0.02 1.12
N SER A 63 -11.70 0.69 0.06
CA SER A 63 -12.49 0.99 -1.14
C SER A 63 -12.74 -0.22 -2.06
N ARG A 64 -12.35 -1.43 -1.63
CA ARG A 64 -12.45 -2.69 -2.38
C ARG A 64 -11.64 -2.68 -3.68
N ALA A 65 -10.49 -2.00 -3.66
CA ALA A 65 -9.63 -1.79 -4.81
C ALA A 65 -10.35 -1.11 -5.99
N ASP A 66 -11.31 -0.22 -5.69
CA ASP A 66 -11.99 0.61 -6.68
C ASP A 66 -11.36 2.00 -6.72
N TRP A 67 -10.67 2.31 -7.81
CA TRP A 67 -9.99 3.59 -8.00
C TRP A 67 -10.92 4.81 -7.87
N SER A 68 -12.14 4.72 -8.40
CA SER A 68 -13.09 5.83 -8.40
C SER A 68 -13.60 6.11 -7.00
N VAL A 69 -13.85 5.06 -6.21
CA VAL A 69 -14.22 5.19 -4.79
C VAL A 69 -13.02 5.71 -3.99
N PHE A 70 -11.84 5.12 -4.19
CA PHE A 70 -10.61 5.50 -3.49
C PHE A 70 -10.26 6.98 -3.66
N LYS A 71 -10.17 7.47 -4.90
CA LYS A 71 -9.73 8.83 -5.18
C LYS A 71 -10.65 9.89 -4.55
N ASN A 72 -11.96 9.59 -4.50
CA ASN A 72 -12.94 10.45 -3.85
C ASN A 72 -12.84 10.35 -2.32
N ALA A 73 -12.61 9.15 -1.79
CA ALA A 73 -12.50 8.93 -0.36
C ALA A 73 -11.30 9.66 0.25
N ILE A 74 -10.11 9.56 -0.35
CA ILE A 74 -8.87 10.10 0.24
C ILE A 74 -8.83 11.63 0.34
N VAL A 75 -9.61 12.34 -0.48
CA VAL A 75 -9.71 13.81 -0.43
C VAL A 75 -10.88 14.31 0.43
N SER A 76 -11.76 13.41 0.88
CA SER A 76 -12.87 13.75 1.76
C SER A 76 -12.38 14.09 3.18
N PRO A 77 -13.11 14.92 3.96
CA PRO A 77 -12.74 15.21 5.35
C PRO A 77 -12.53 13.94 6.20
N GLY A 78 -13.40 12.94 6.02
CA GLY A 78 -13.30 11.65 6.71
C GLY A 78 -12.09 10.83 6.27
N GLY A 79 -11.81 10.75 4.97
CA GLY A 79 -10.62 10.04 4.46
C GLY A 79 -9.32 10.69 4.90
N LEU A 80 -9.23 12.02 4.85
CA LEU A 80 -8.09 12.76 5.38
C LEU A 80 -7.88 12.47 6.87
N ALA A 81 -8.95 12.38 7.66
CA ALA A 81 -8.87 12.00 9.08
C ALA A 81 -8.37 10.56 9.27
N HIS A 82 -8.87 9.60 8.50
CA HIS A 82 -8.41 8.21 8.55
C HIS A 82 -6.93 8.08 8.21
N ILE A 83 -6.46 8.73 7.14
CA ILE A 83 -5.05 8.64 6.73
C ILE A 83 -4.15 9.20 7.82
N ARG A 84 -4.45 10.39 8.35
CA ARG A 84 -3.69 10.98 9.47
C ARG A 84 -3.70 10.09 10.71
N GLY A 85 -4.85 9.54 11.07
CA GLY A 85 -5.00 8.67 12.23
C GLY A 85 -4.12 7.42 12.13
N LEU A 86 -4.16 6.72 10.99
CA LEU A 86 -3.36 5.52 10.75
C LEU A 86 -1.88 5.82 10.63
N GLN A 87 -1.54 6.92 9.98
CA GLN A 87 -0.17 7.38 9.88
C GLN A 87 0.41 7.64 11.29
N ASN A 88 -0.31 8.37 12.15
CA ASN A 88 0.12 8.60 13.53
C ASN A 88 0.18 7.31 14.34
N LEU A 89 -0.77 6.38 14.14
CA LEU A 89 -0.75 5.06 14.79
C LEU A 89 0.53 4.29 14.42
N ASN A 90 0.91 4.29 13.14
CA ASN A 90 2.14 3.64 12.67
C ASN A 90 3.39 4.28 13.30
N ILE A 91 3.47 5.61 13.37
CA ILE A 91 4.59 6.30 14.02
C ILE A 91 4.66 5.93 15.51
N HIS A 92 3.52 5.95 16.20
CA HIS A 92 3.47 5.61 17.62
C HIS A 92 3.86 4.15 17.88
N ALA A 93 3.32 3.20 17.12
CA ALA A 93 3.63 1.78 17.24
C ALA A 93 5.11 1.48 16.96
N GLY A 94 5.74 2.22 16.04
CA GLY A 94 7.17 2.18 15.81
C GLY A 94 7.98 2.70 16.99
N ASN A 95 7.60 3.86 17.53
CA ASN A 95 8.31 4.51 18.64
C ASN A 95 8.31 3.70 19.94
N ILE A 96 7.25 2.93 20.22
CA ILE A 96 7.16 2.12 21.44
C ILE A 96 7.68 0.69 21.25
N GLY A 97 8.32 0.39 20.11
CA GLY A 97 8.87 -0.95 19.81
C GLY A 97 7.80 -2.05 19.73
N SER A 98 6.52 -1.69 19.58
CA SER A 98 5.41 -2.67 19.50
C SER A 98 5.36 -3.40 18.17
N PHE A 99 6.11 -2.92 17.19
CA PHE A 99 6.37 -3.61 15.93
C PHE A 99 7.45 -4.68 16.09
N ASN A 100 7.11 -5.80 16.73
CA ASN A 100 7.72 -7.07 16.36
C ASN A 100 7.12 -7.51 15.01
N PHE A 101 7.91 -8.11 14.13
CA PHE A 101 7.45 -8.58 12.82
C PHE A 101 6.28 -9.56 12.91
N ASP A 102 6.19 -10.31 14.01
CA ASP A 102 5.05 -11.17 14.31
C ASP A 102 3.78 -10.37 14.69
N ASN A 103 3.93 -9.27 15.42
CA ASN A 103 2.84 -8.44 15.95
C ASN A 103 2.37 -7.35 14.98
N ILE A 104 3.22 -6.91 14.05
CA ILE A 104 2.90 -5.89 13.04
C ILE A 104 1.68 -6.33 12.21
N SER A 105 1.57 -7.64 12.03
CA SER A 105 0.50 -8.31 11.32
C SER A 105 -0.88 -8.07 11.96
N GLN A 106 -0.96 -8.03 13.30
CA GLN A 106 -2.21 -7.87 14.05
C GLN A 106 -2.72 -6.43 14.02
N VAL A 107 -1.83 -5.44 14.19
CA VAL A 107 -2.20 -4.02 14.12
C VAL A 107 -2.84 -3.69 12.78
N TYR A 108 -2.26 -4.19 11.68
CA TYR A 108 -2.84 -4.00 10.36
C TYR A 108 -4.16 -4.76 10.18
N GLN A 109 -4.32 -5.95 10.75
CA GLN A 109 -5.62 -6.65 10.73
C GLN A 109 -6.71 -5.83 11.42
N ASP A 110 -6.43 -5.23 12.57
CA ASP A 110 -7.39 -4.40 13.30
C ASP A 110 -7.71 -3.11 12.54
N VAL A 111 -6.71 -2.46 11.95
CA VAL A 111 -6.88 -1.30 11.06
C VAL A 111 -7.76 -1.65 9.86
N MET A 112 -7.49 -2.78 9.22
CA MET A 112 -8.23 -3.24 8.05
C MET A 112 -9.69 -3.56 8.41
N ARG A 113 -9.94 -4.07 9.62
CA ARG A 113 -11.29 -4.25 10.17
C ARG A 113 -12.06 -2.95 10.32
N LEU A 114 -11.41 -1.83 10.65
CA LEU A 114 -12.05 -0.51 10.69
C LEU A 114 -12.55 -0.06 9.31
N PHE A 115 -11.91 -0.52 8.24
CA PHE A 115 -12.38 -0.32 6.86
C PHE A 115 -13.37 -1.40 6.38
N GLY A 116 -13.88 -2.20 7.32
CA GLY A 116 -14.85 -3.24 7.06
C GLY A 116 -14.31 -4.40 6.22
N VAL A 117 -12.99 -4.58 6.08
CA VAL A 117 -12.44 -5.80 5.48
C VAL A 117 -11.96 -6.76 6.57
N SER A 118 -12.13 -8.06 6.34
CA SER A 118 -11.81 -9.09 7.34
C SER A 118 -10.63 -9.93 6.90
N PHE A 119 -9.69 -10.19 7.80
CA PHE A 119 -8.54 -11.06 7.54
C PHE A 119 -9.00 -12.48 7.19
N SER A 120 -8.43 -13.07 6.13
CA SER A 120 -8.84 -14.38 5.63
C SER A 120 -8.20 -15.55 6.38
N GLY A 121 -7.34 -15.29 7.36
CA GLY A 121 -6.46 -16.32 7.94
C GLY A 121 -5.26 -16.69 7.07
N GLN A 122 -5.09 -16.08 5.90
CA GLN A 122 -3.99 -16.38 4.98
C GLN A 122 -2.96 -15.26 5.00
N GLN A 123 -1.73 -15.59 5.36
CA GLN A 123 -0.59 -14.70 5.28
C GLN A 123 0.68 -15.44 4.83
N ARG A 124 1.62 -14.69 4.28
CA ARG A 124 3.01 -15.13 4.09
C ARG A 124 3.94 -14.06 4.62
N THR A 125 5.02 -14.50 5.24
CA THR A 125 6.03 -13.64 5.85
C THR A 125 7.39 -14.25 5.52
N ALA A 126 8.37 -13.44 5.12
CA ALA A 126 9.74 -13.91 4.96
C ALA A 126 10.76 -12.81 5.27
N GLN A 127 11.98 -13.24 5.60
CA GLN A 127 13.17 -12.41 5.77
C GLN A 127 14.18 -12.72 4.66
N ASN A 128 13.77 -12.45 3.42
CA ASN A 128 14.58 -12.69 2.22
C ASN A 128 14.24 -11.65 1.14
N SER A 129 14.87 -11.78 -0.03
CA SER A 129 14.67 -10.90 -1.18
C SER A 129 13.54 -11.30 -2.12
N GLU A 130 12.81 -12.37 -1.80
CA GLU A 130 11.81 -13.00 -2.69
C GLU A 130 10.42 -12.35 -2.57
N ALA A 131 10.38 -11.03 -2.40
CA ALA A 131 9.15 -10.30 -2.13
C ALA A 131 8.17 -10.36 -3.32
N ALA A 132 8.71 -10.28 -4.55
CA ALA A 132 7.91 -10.37 -5.77
C ALA A 132 7.30 -11.77 -5.93
N GLU A 133 8.10 -12.83 -5.80
CA GLU A 133 7.64 -14.22 -5.86
C GLU A 133 6.63 -14.52 -4.75
N GLY A 134 6.87 -13.97 -3.55
CA GLY A 134 5.95 -14.04 -2.42
C GLY A 134 4.57 -13.48 -2.73
N ALA A 135 4.52 -12.27 -3.28
CA ALA A 135 3.29 -11.61 -3.70
C ALA A 135 2.57 -12.39 -4.82
N ILE A 136 3.30 -12.76 -5.89
CA ILE A 136 2.75 -13.53 -7.02
C ILE A 136 2.18 -14.86 -6.55
N GLY A 137 2.90 -15.56 -5.66
CA GLY A 137 2.48 -16.83 -5.11
C GLY A 137 1.27 -16.74 -4.18
N MET A 138 0.99 -15.56 -3.60
CA MET A 138 -0.13 -15.32 -2.69
C MET A 138 -1.40 -14.89 -3.43
N VAL A 139 -1.29 -14.03 -4.44
CA VAL A 139 -2.43 -13.46 -5.19
C VAL A 139 -2.94 -14.48 -6.21
N ARG A 140 -3.54 -15.57 -5.72
CA ARG A 140 -4.09 -16.67 -6.57
C ARG A 140 -5.61 -16.77 -6.53
N GLN A 141 -6.24 -16.20 -5.50
CA GLN A 141 -7.68 -16.28 -5.27
C GLN A 141 -8.27 -14.87 -5.18
N ASP A 142 -9.56 -14.74 -5.42
CA ASP A 142 -10.23 -13.45 -5.30
C ASP A 142 -10.08 -12.90 -3.88
N GLY A 143 -9.76 -11.62 -3.77
CA GLY A 143 -9.50 -11.01 -2.48
C GLY A 143 -8.65 -9.75 -2.57
N LEU A 144 -8.44 -9.17 -1.40
CA LEU A 144 -7.70 -7.95 -1.15
C LEU A 144 -6.42 -8.31 -0.41
N TYR A 145 -5.28 -7.76 -0.80
CA TYR A 145 -3.98 -8.17 -0.28
C TYR A 145 -3.20 -6.96 0.19
N TYR A 146 -2.95 -6.90 1.48
CA TYR A 146 -2.08 -5.90 2.09
C TYR A 146 -0.64 -6.42 2.03
N PHE A 147 0.24 -5.73 1.32
CA PHE A 147 1.60 -6.18 1.06
C PHE A 147 2.60 -5.13 1.54
N SER A 148 3.37 -5.46 2.57
CA SER A 148 4.40 -4.59 3.14
C SER A 148 5.76 -5.24 3.05
N PHE A 149 6.78 -4.43 2.79
CA PHE A 149 8.16 -4.88 2.67
C PHE A 149 9.13 -3.83 3.18
N TRP A 150 10.35 -4.27 3.54
CA TRP A 150 11.42 -3.45 4.08
C TRP A 150 12.72 -3.72 3.33
N GLY A 151 13.48 -2.66 3.11
CA GLY A 151 14.81 -2.71 2.53
C GLY A 151 15.72 -1.63 3.12
N PRO A 152 16.81 -1.26 2.43
CA PRO A 152 17.82 -0.31 2.93
C PRO A 152 17.27 1.09 3.21
N PHE A 153 16.18 1.46 2.53
CA PHE A 153 15.58 2.79 2.59
C PHE A 153 14.34 2.87 3.49
N GLY A 154 14.06 1.81 4.26
CA GLY A 154 12.91 1.75 5.16
C GLY A 154 11.82 0.79 4.68
N GLY A 155 10.62 0.96 5.26
CA GLY A 155 9.44 0.15 4.94
C GLY A 155 8.54 0.82 3.91
N HIS A 156 7.92 0.04 3.05
CA HIS A 156 6.89 0.48 2.13
C HIS A 156 5.71 -0.50 2.14
N THR A 157 4.53 0.02 1.81
CA THR A 157 3.31 -0.78 1.71
C THR A 157 2.60 -0.46 0.42
N VAL A 158 2.15 -1.51 -0.23
CA VAL A 158 1.35 -1.49 -1.45
C VAL A 158 0.11 -2.36 -1.24
N ALA A 159 -0.89 -2.18 -2.10
CA ALA A 159 -2.10 -2.97 -2.08
C ALA A 159 -2.22 -3.77 -3.37
N LEU A 160 -2.59 -5.05 -3.27
CA LEU A 160 -2.87 -5.89 -4.42
C LEU A 160 -4.32 -6.40 -4.33
N ALA A 161 -4.93 -6.71 -5.46
CA ALA A 161 -6.25 -7.33 -5.47
C ALA A 161 -6.39 -8.30 -6.63
N LYS A 162 -7.27 -9.29 -6.46
CA LYS A 162 -7.75 -10.14 -7.54
C LYS A 162 -9.28 -10.19 -7.48
N LYS A 163 -9.93 -10.00 -8.62
CA LYS A 163 -11.40 -10.08 -8.76
C LYS A 163 -11.75 -10.66 -10.13
N GLY A 164 -12.30 -11.86 -10.15
CA GLY A 164 -12.46 -12.61 -11.41
C GLY A 164 -11.11 -12.75 -12.11
N ASP A 165 -11.04 -12.44 -13.39
CA ASP A 165 -9.79 -12.54 -14.15
C ASP A 165 -8.84 -11.35 -13.96
N ALA A 166 -9.34 -10.24 -13.41
CA ALA A 166 -8.57 -9.01 -13.26
C ALA A 166 -7.70 -9.02 -12.00
N TYR A 167 -6.47 -8.53 -12.17
CA TYR A 167 -5.50 -8.31 -11.10
C TYR A 167 -5.24 -6.83 -10.96
N LYS A 168 -5.03 -6.37 -9.73
CA LYS A 168 -4.65 -4.99 -9.46
C LYS A 168 -3.43 -4.89 -8.58
N ALA A 169 -2.63 -3.86 -8.84
CA ALA A 169 -1.51 -3.43 -8.01
C ALA A 169 -1.62 -1.92 -7.82
N PHE A 170 -1.81 -1.49 -6.59
CA PHE A 170 -1.77 -0.09 -6.19
C PHE A 170 -0.50 0.19 -5.41
N ASP A 171 0.33 1.06 -5.95
CA ASP A 171 1.47 1.64 -5.26
C ASP A 171 1.20 3.12 -4.96
N PRO A 172 1.23 3.56 -3.69
CA PRO A 172 1.15 4.97 -3.36
C PRO A 172 2.15 5.86 -4.09
N ASN A 173 3.28 5.34 -4.58
CA ASN A 173 4.25 6.12 -5.33
C ASN A 173 3.95 6.22 -6.84
N PHE A 174 3.09 5.37 -7.40
CA PHE A 174 2.94 5.26 -8.85
C PHE A 174 1.49 5.22 -9.38
N GLY A 175 0.53 4.63 -8.66
CA GLY A 175 -0.84 4.50 -9.16
C GLY A 175 -1.49 3.13 -8.95
N ASP A 176 -2.69 2.99 -9.51
CA ASP A 176 -3.47 1.74 -9.61
C ASP A 176 -3.31 1.14 -11.01
N ALA A 177 -2.49 0.10 -11.13
CA ALA A 177 -2.39 -0.73 -12.32
C ALA A 177 -3.40 -1.88 -12.27
N THR A 178 -4.17 -2.06 -13.35
CA THR A 178 -5.04 -3.21 -13.59
C THR A 178 -4.47 -4.06 -14.72
N LEU A 179 -4.34 -5.37 -14.48
CA LEU A 179 -3.74 -6.35 -15.38
C LEU A 179 -4.79 -7.41 -15.77
N PRO A 180 -4.79 -7.89 -17.03
CA PRO A 180 -5.87 -8.72 -17.55
C PRO A 180 -5.87 -10.17 -17.07
N ASP A 181 -4.71 -10.69 -16.65
CA ASP A 181 -4.56 -12.08 -16.23
C ASP A 181 -3.36 -12.29 -15.29
N ALA A 182 -3.21 -13.52 -14.80
CA ALA A 182 -2.14 -13.92 -13.89
C ALA A 182 -0.73 -13.81 -14.49
N ALA A 183 -0.58 -14.04 -15.80
CA ALA A 183 0.72 -13.98 -16.46
C ALA A 183 1.18 -12.53 -16.63
N ALA A 184 0.28 -11.63 -17.01
CA ALA A 184 0.52 -10.19 -17.04
C ALA A 184 0.84 -9.66 -15.63
N PHE A 185 0.06 -10.04 -14.62
CA PHE A 185 0.34 -9.68 -13.23
C PHE A 185 1.71 -10.17 -12.76
N SER A 186 2.06 -11.43 -13.02
CA SER A 186 3.36 -11.99 -12.65
C SER A 186 4.51 -11.22 -13.30
N ARG A 187 4.43 -10.96 -14.61
CA ARG A 187 5.46 -10.19 -15.32
C ARG A 187 5.59 -8.77 -14.77
N PHE A 188 4.45 -8.14 -14.50
CA PHE A 188 4.40 -6.79 -13.95
C PHE A 188 5.08 -6.72 -12.57
N VAL A 189 4.70 -7.59 -11.62
CA VAL A 189 5.24 -7.59 -10.26
C VAL A 189 6.71 -7.99 -10.21
N SER A 190 7.11 -9.00 -10.99
CA SER A 190 8.51 -9.43 -11.11
C SER A 190 9.43 -8.36 -11.66
N TRP A 191 8.91 -7.39 -12.41
CA TRP A 191 9.66 -6.23 -12.86
C TRP A 191 9.59 -5.07 -11.86
N TRP A 192 8.38 -4.69 -11.44
CA TRP A 192 8.11 -3.49 -10.65
C TRP A 192 8.81 -3.52 -9.29
N ILE A 193 8.62 -4.59 -8.51
CA ILE A 193 9.16 -4.65 -7.14
C ILE A 193 10.69 -4.53 -7.14
N PRO A 194 11.48 -5.35 -7.86
CA PRO A 194 12.93 -5.23 -7.82
C PRO A 194 13.47 -3.96 -8.51
N SER A 195 12.77 -3.39 -9.50
CA SER A 195 13.23 -2.18 -10.19
C SER A 195 13.13 -0.92 -9.32
N TYR A 196 12.07 -0.81 -8.51
CA TYR A 196 11.82 0.38 -7.69
C TYR A 196 12.20 0.21 -6.21
N TYR A 197 12.27 -1.04 -5.74
CA TYR A 197 12.58 -1.37 -4.36
C TYR A 197 13.71 -2.40 -4.27
N PRO A 198 14.92 -2.07 -4.75
CA PRO A 198 16.05 -2.97 -4.68
C PRO A 198 16.47 -3.23 -3.23
N GLY A 199 16.91 -4.46 -2.95
CA GLY A 199 17.45 -4.84 -1.65
C GLY A 199 16.41 -5.10 -0.57
N ILE A 200 15.13 -5.32 -0.92
CA ILE A 200 14.15 -5.85 0.04
C ILE A 200 14.74 -7.09 0.73
N ASN A 201 14.67 -7.12 2.05
CA ASN A 201 15.20 -8.21 2.87
C ASN A 201 14.17 -8.78 3.85
N ARG A 202 12.97 -8.21 3.86
CA ARG A 202 11.87 -8.63 4.73
C ARG A 202 10.55 -8.18 4.13
N TRP A 203 9.54 -9.05 4.17
CA TRP A 203 8.22 -8.74 3.62
C TRP A 203 7.12 -9.62 4.21
N PHE A 204 5.91 -9.10 4.20
CA PHE A 204 4.71 -9.88 4.49
C PHE A 204 3.58 -9.52 3.53
N VAL A 205 2.73 -10.48 3.23
CA VAL A 205 1.47 -10.28 2.51
C VAL A 205 0.34 -10.98 3.26
N GLN A 206 -0.76 -10.27 3.46
CA GLN A 206 -1.97 -10.76 4.12
C GLN A 206 -3.16 -10.64 3.19
N ARG A 207 -4.01 -11.67 3.15
CA ARG A 207 -5.25 -11.62 2.38
C ARG A 207 -6.44 -11.26 3.27
N TYR A 208 -7.36 -10.49 2.70
CA TYR A 208 -8.57 -9.96 3.28
C TYR A 208 -9.77 -10.17 2.35
N PHE A 209 -10.96 -10.18 2.96
CA PHE A 209 -12.25 -10.22 2.29
C PHE A 209 -13.05 -8.94 2.53
N SER A 210 -13.84 -8.59 1.53
CA SER A 210 -14.80 -7.49 1.53
C SER A 210 -16.11 -7.84 2.23
#